data_AF-A0A2R5GRT9-F1
#
_entry.id   AF-A0A2R5GRT9-F1
#
_cell.length_a   1.000
_cell.length_b   1.000
_cell.length_c   1.000
_cell.angle_alpha   90.00
_cell.angle_beta   90.00
_cell.angle_gamma   90.00
#
_symmetry.space_group_name_H-M   'P 1'
#
loop_
_entity.id
_entity.type
_entity.pdbx_description
1 polymer ?
#
loop_
_entity_poly.entity_id
_entity_poly.type
_entity_poly.pdbx_seq_one_letter_code
_entity_poly.pdbx_strand_id
1 'polypeptide(L)'
;MSGAAPLMAEGQAALAQLKAHGGGGGVDESERDVVAVIVPADVSEPVREVTVHQAKGKALGCFVDFCKDHFSRQVLSGNQLDTYRKQVQEQAKNQEVSEEMIKNLAARTMVDMVVLHPNRPDTGFVSVNMYVDDKGIAKELPMNPRASAIVAACGQSTQVLGDAFIGKQFDDEDGFYRLDFFAKDLDTSLPWMKFAGAYNQRNAGQQHQPSAAQLKQLAQKMSAKPPPTAAEKAAKHKEHVTSRNAIVLKEKGNRLFAAGKVPEALEAYGESLKLAGVTDISASADLAGFAESPIVHALLSNRSACLHKQGKYEEALENAQACARVRPKWPKAYGREAEALTSLGRFEEARGALTKALDLIKPEDPARAEFQTRLDKLPTSQD
;
A
#
# COMPACT_ATOMS: atom_id res chain seq x y z
N MET A 1 -24.55 23.37 -0.03
CA MET A 1 -24.31 21.95 0.33
C MET A 1 -24.63 20.97 -0.81
N SER A 2 -25.06 21.39 -2.01
CA SER A 2 -25.43 20.46 -3.11
C SER A 2 -24.28 19.98 -4.01
N GLY A 3 -23.07 20.56 -3.90
CA GLY A 3 -21.97 20.28 -4.83
C GLY A 3 -21.19 18.98 -4.60
N ALA A 4 -21.31 18.38 -3.41
CA ALA A 4 -20.58 17.16 -3.03
C ALA A 4 -21.31 15.87 -3.43
N ALA A 5 -22.59 15.94 -3.80
CA ALA A 5 -23.41 14.77 -4.07
C ALA A 5 -22.87 13.85 -5.21
N PRO A 6 -22.31 14.39 -6.32
CA PRO A 6 -21.71 13.54 -7.34
C PRO A 6 -20.49 12.75 -6.82
N LEU A 7 -19.60 13.40 -6.08
CA LEU A 7 -18.41 12.75 -5.50
C LEU A 7 -18.76 11.73 -4.42
N MET A 8 -19.79 12.02 -3.61
CA MET A 8 -20.34 11.05 -2.65
C MET A 8 -20.77 9.74 -3.33
N ALA A 9 -21.48 9.85 -4.47
CA ALA A 9 -21.92 8.69 -5.23
C ALA A 9 -20.73 7.92 -5.84
N GLU A 10 -19.72 8.63 -6.36
CA GLU A 10 -18.49 8.02 -6.87
C GLU A 10 -17.72 7.27 -5.78
N GLY A 11 -17.60 7.85 -4.58
CA GLY A 11 -16.95 7.20 -3.45
C GLY A 11 -17.65 5.92 -2.99
N GLN A 12 -18.99 5.95 -2.92
CA GLN A 12 -19.78 4.76 -2.62
C GLN A 12 -19.61 3.67 -3.70
N ALA A 13 -19.55 4.06 -4.97
CA ALA A 13 -19.28 3.13 -6.06
C ALA A 13 -17.87 2.55 -5.99
N ALA A 14 -16.86 3.35 -5.65
CA ALA A 14 -15.48 2.90 -5.45
C ALA A 14 -15.39 1.87 -4.31
N LEU A 15 -16.03 2.15 -3.18
CA LEU A 15 -16.10 1.23 -2.05
C LEU A 15 -16.81 -0.08 -2.42
N ALA A 16 -17.87 -0.01 -3.22
CA ALA A 16 -18.55 -1.20 -3.73
C ALA A 16 -17.66 -2.02 -4.67
N GLN A 17 -16.89 -1.36 -5.56
CA GLN A 17 -15.93 -2.01 -6.44
C GLN A 17 -14.78 -2.65 -5.64
N LEU A 18 -14.25 -1.97 -4.62
CA LEU A 18 -13.26 -2.53 -3.70
C LEU A 18 -13.76 -3.82 -3.04
N LYS A 19 -15.00 -3.82 -2.54
CA LYS A 19 -15.64 -5.00 -1.94
C LYS A 19 -15.86 -6.13 -2.94
N ALA A 20 -16.11 -5.80 -4.21
CA ALA A 20 -16.28 -6.79 -5.28
C ALA A 20 -14.93 -7.39 -5.74
N HIS A 21 -13.86 -6.59 -5.73
CA HIS A 21 -12.52 -6.99 -6.16
C HIS A 21 -11.67 -7.64 -5.05
N GLY A 22 -11.99 -7.39 -3.77
CA GLY A 22 -11.23 -7.87 -2.62
C GLY A 22 -12.11 -8.53 -1.57
N GLY A 23 -11.90 -9.82 -1.33
CA GLY A 23 -12.45 -10.55 -0.18
C GLY A 23 -11.84 -10.10 1.16
N GLY A 24 -12.00 -8.83 1.52
CA GLY A 24 -11.65 -8.26 2.82
C GLY A 24 -10.63 -7.11 2.79
N GLY A 25 -11.14 -5.86 2.62
CA GLY A 25 -10.63 -4.58 3.15
C GLY A 25 -9.16 -4.20 2.93
N GLY A 26 -8.88 -3.15 2.14
CA GLY A 26 -7.54 -2.57 2.06
C GLY A 26 -7.31 -1.68 0.84
N VAL A 27 -6.87 -2.27 -0.26
CA VAL A 27 -6.42 -1.54 -1.46
C VAL A 27 -6.88 -2.31 -2.69
N ASP A 28 -7.20 -1.62 -3.78
CA ASP A 28 -7.50 -2.26 -5.05
C ASP A 28 -6.33 -3.12 -5.53
N GLU A 29 -6.56 -4.42 -5.58
CA GLU A 29 -5.58 -5.38 -6.09
C GLU A 29 -5.79 -5.69 -7.57
N SER A 30 -6.85 -5.19 -8.20
CA SER A 30 -7.16 -5.52 -9.59
C SER A 30 -6.07 -5.00 -10.55
N GLU A 31 -5.88 -5.76 -11.63
CA GLU A 31 -5.11 -5.28 -12.78
C GLU A 31 -6.08 -4.61 -13.74
N ARG A 32 -5.91 -3.31 -13.96
CA ARG A 32 -6.81 -2.51 -14.79
C ARG A 32 -6.10 -1.28 -15.32
N ASP A 33 -6.72 -0.66 -16.30
CA ASP A 33 -6.33 0.68 -16.74
C ASP A 33 -7.16 1.72 -15.99
N VAL A 34 -6.52 2.85 -15.70
CA VAL A 34 -7.11 4.02 -15.06
C VAL A 34 -6.90 5.22 -15.98
N VAL A 35 -7.97 5.97 -16.24
CA VAL A 35 -7.90 7.19 -17.03
C VAL A 35 -7.51 8.37 -16.13
N ALA A 36 -6.59 9.17 -16.60
CA ALA A 36 -6.21 10.45 -16.02
C ALA A 36 -6.08 11.50 -17.12
N VAL A 37 -5.81 12.76 -16.74
CA VAL A 37 -5.65 13.85 -17.71
C VAL A 37 -4.27 14.46 -17.62
N ILE A 38 -3.64 14.73 -18.76
CA ILE A 38 -2.48 15.60 -18.88
C ILE A 38 -2.92 17.00 -19.33
N VAL A 39 -2.36 18.01 -18.67
CA VAL A 39 -2.45 19.42 -19.03
C VAL A 39 -1.03 19.88 -19.42
N PRO A 40 -0.68 19.82 -20.72
CA PRO A 40 0.66 20.19 -21.18
C PRO A 40 0.97 21.66 -20.91
N ALA A 41 2.24 21.97 -20.64
CA ALA A 41 2.71 23.36 -20.52
C ALA A 41 2.65 24.09 -21.86
N ASP A 42 2.95 23.37 -22.96
CA ASP A 42 2.78 23.89 -24.31
C ASP A 42 1.27 24.07 -24.59
N VAL A 43 0.86 25.33 -24.70
CA VAL A 43 -0.55 25.71 -24.93
C VAL A 43 -1.06 25.30 -26.31
N SER A 44 -0.17 24.97 -27.25
CA SER A 44 -0.54 24.44 -28.57
C SER A 44 -0.97 22.97 -28.51
N GLU A 45 -0.49 22.21 -27.50
CA GLU A 45 -0.94 20.85 -27.27
C GLU A 45 -2.27 20.85 -26.49
N PRO A 46 -3.28 20.08 -26.91
CA PRO A 46 -4.55 20.03 -26.19
C PRO A 46 -4.42 19.29 -24.85
N VAL A 47 -5.28 19.66 -23.90
CA VAL A 47 -5.56 18.82 -22.73
C VAL A 47 -6.12 17.50 -23.23
N ARG A 48 -5.58 16.38 -22.76
CA ARG A 48 -5.95 15.06 -23.27
C ARG A 48 -5.92 13.99 -22.17
N GLU A 49 -6.68 12.93 -22.41
CA GLU A 49 -6.71 11.77 -21.54
C GLU A 49 -5.44 10.93 -21.74
N VAL A 50 -4.99 10.31 -20.66
CA VAL A 50 -3.90 9.36 -20.62
C VAL A 50 -4.33 8.12 -19.87
N THR A 51 -3.86 6.97 -20.33
CA THR A 51 -4.14 5.69 -19.71
C THR A 51 -2.97 5.30 -18.81
N VAL A 52 -3.27 5.05 -17.55
CA VAL A 52 -2.30 4.59 -16.56
C VAL A 52 -2.60 3.15 -16.23
N HIS A 53 -1.66 2.29 -16.59
CA HIS A 53 -1.78 0.86 -16.33
C HIS A 53 -1.51 0.56 -14.85
N GLN A 54 -2.54 0.11 -14.15
CA GLN A 54 -2.46 -0.39 -12.78
C GLN A 54 -2.20 -1.90 -12.83
N ALA A 55 -0.95 -2.30 -12.60
CA ALA A 55 -0.62 -3.70 -12.39
C ALA A 55 -1.23 -4.23 -11.06
N LYS A 56 -1.46 -5.54 -10.98
CA LYS A 56 -2.00 -6.20 -9.78
C LYS A 56 -1.28 -5.77 -8.49
N GLY A 57 -2.02 -5.22 -7.52
CA GLY A 57 -1.51 -4.76 -6.22
C GLY A 57 -0.66 -3.47 -6.28
N LYS A 58 -0.81 -2.65 -7.33
CA LYS A 58 -0.04 -1.40 -7.52
C LYS A 58 -0.90 -0.13 -7.50
N ALA A 59 -2.14 -0.18 -7.02
CA ALA A 59 -3.05 0.97 -7.02
C ALA A 59 -2.45 2.24 -6.38
N LEU A 60 -1.83 2.14 -5.21
CA LEU A 60 -1.21 3.29 -4.52
C LEU A 60 -0.13 3.99 -5.37
N GLY A 61 0.82 3.23 -5.93
CA GLY A 61 2.01 3.76 -6.58
C GLY A 61 1.91 4.02 -8.09
N CYS A 62 0.99 3.34 -8.79
CA CYS A 62 1.00 3.30 -10.27
C CYS A 62 0.99 4.69 -10.93
N PHE A 63 0.18 5.63 -10.43
CA PHE A 63 0.10 6.98 -11.01
C PHE A 63 1.34 7.82 -10.71
N VAL A 64 1.90 7.71 -9.50
CA VAL A 64 3.14 8.44 -9.16
C VAL A 64 4.30 7.91 -10.00
N ASP A 65 4.39 6.60 -10.20
CA ASP A 65 5.41 5.99 -11.04
C ASP A 65 5.24 6.38 -12.51
N PHE A 66 4.00 6.46 -13.01
CA PHE A 66 3.69 6.99 -14.34
C PHE A 66 4.15 8.46 -14.50
N CYS A 67 3.84 9.33 -13.54
CA CYS A 67 4.29 10.73 -13.57
C CYS A 67 5.82 10.84 -13.51
N LYS A 68 6.49 10.01 -12.69
CA LYS A 68 7.96 9.99 -12.60
C LYS A 68 8.61 9.61 -13.94
N ASP A 69 8.06 8.64 -14.66
CA ASP A 69 8.56 8.27 -15.98
C ASP A 69 8.54 9.50 -16.92
N HIS A 70 7.43 10.22 -16.96
CA HIS A 70 7.29 11.44 -17.76
C HIS A 70 8.31 12.52 -17.35
N PHE A 71 8.39 12.86 -16.07
CA PHE A 71 9.25 13.94 -15.57
C PHE A 71 10.75 13.59 -15.58
N SER A 72 11.10 12.29 -15.62
CA SER A 72 12.50 11.84 -15.68
C SER A 72 13.19 12.14 -17.01
N ARG A 73 12.42 12.45 -18.06
CA ARG A 73 12.95 12.73 -19.41
C ARG A 73 13.82 13.98 -19.47
N GLN A 74 13.63 14.90 -18.52
CA GLN A 74 14.45 16.10 -18.37
C GLN A 74 15.24 16.01 -17.06
N VAL A 75 16.57 15.92 -17.16
CA VAL A 75 17.49 15.85 -16.03
C VAL A 75 18.13 17.23 -15.82
N LEU A 76 18.34 17.61 -14.56
CA LEU A 76 19.05 18.86 -14.23
C LEU A 76 20.46 18.85 -14.84
N SER A 77 20.83 19.93 -15.51
CA SER A 77 22.12 20.09 -16.17
C SER A 77 22.85 21.35 -15.72
N GLY A 78 24.18 21.29 -15.60
CA GLY A 78 25.05 22.45 -15.34
C GLY A 78 24.51 23.40 -14.26
N ASN A 79 24.19 24.63 -14.67
CA ASN A 79 23.72 25.72 -13.80
C ASN A 79 22.41 25.41 -13.04
N GLN A 80 21.58 24.49 -13.54
CA GLN A 80 20.32 24.10 -12.89
C GLN A 80 20.54 23.36 -11.57
N LEU A 81 21.67 22.63 -11.44
CA LEU A 81 22.07 22.00 -10.18
C LEU A 81 22.42 23.03 -9.11
N ASP A 82 22.98 24.17 -9.50
CA ASP A 82 23.32 25.24 -8.58
C ASP A 82 22.07 25.96 -8.07
N THR A 83 21.09 26.18 -8.94
CA THR A 83 19.76 26.69 -8.56
C THR A 83 19.07 25.73 -7.60
N TYR A 84 19.06 24.44 -7.92
CA TYR A 84 18.49 23.40 -7.04
C TYR A 84 19.21 23.34 -5.68
N ARG A 85 20.54 23.44 -5.67
CA ARG A 85 21.35 23.49 -4.45
C ARG A 85 20.89 24.63 -3.53
N LYS A 86 20.77 25.84 -4.06
CA LYS A 86 20.32 27.02 -3.30
C LYS A 86 18.93 26.81 -2.72
N GLN A 87 18.01 26.25 -3.50
CA GLN A 87 16.64 25.95 -3.03
C GLN A 87 16.61 24.96 -1.88
N VAL A 88 17.34 23.84 -2.00
CA VAL A 88 17.42 22.83 -0.93
C VAL A 88 18.02 23.43 0.35
N GLN A 89 19.05 24.27 0.23
CA GLN A 89 19.67 24.96 1.37
C GLN A 89 18.72 25.96 2.04
N GLU A 90 17.96 26.72 1.26
CA GLU A 90 16.97 27.67 1.76
C GLU A 90 15.82 26.95 2.50
N GLN A 91 15.32 25.85 1.92
CA GLN A 91 14.29 25.01 2.53
C GLN A 91 14.77 24.30 3.81
N ALA A 92 16.07 24.02 3.92
CA ALA A 92 16.67 23.36 5.08
C ALA A 92 16.77 24.25 6.34
N LYS A 93 16.40 25.54 6.27
CA LYS A 93 16.33 26.49 7.41
C LYS A 93 17.55 26.38 8.35
N ASN A 94 18.76 26.52 7.79
CA ASN A 94 20.06 26.47 8.48
C ASN A 94 20.53 25.09 8.98
N GLN A 95 19.98 23.99 8.47
CA GLN A 95 20.57 22.66 8.66
C GLN A 95 21.61 22.40 7.58
N GLU A 96 22.77 21.85 7.97
CA GLU A 96 23.78 21.42 7.00
C GLU A 96 23.23 20.28 6.13
N VAL A 97 23.13 20.53 4.83
CA VAL A 97 22.81 19.52 3.82
C VAL A 97 24.10 19.26 3.04
N SER A 98 24.61 18.03 3.11
CA SER A 98 25.86 17.68 2.43
C SER A 98 25.73 17.74 0.90
N GLU A 99 26.82 18.07 0.20
CA GLU A 99 26.85 18.07 -1.28
C GLU A 99 26.43 16.71 -1.87
N GLU A 100 26.75 15.62 -1.18
CA GLU A 100 26.34 14.27 -1.58
C GLU A 100 24.82 14.08 -1.45
N MET A 101 24.20 14.61 -0.39
CA MET A 101 22.75 14.61 -0.23
C MET A 101 22.06 15.44 -1.32
N ILE A 102 22.60 16.60 -1.67
CA ILE A 102 22.07 17.46 -2.73
C ILE A 102 22.14 16.77 -4.09
N LYS A 103 23.28 16.17 -4.44
CA LYS A 103 23.42 15.36 -5.67
C LYS A 103 22.44 14.19 -5.71
N ASN A 104 22.26 13.50 -4.59
CA ASN A 104 21.31 12.38 -4.48
C ASN A 104 19.84 12.83 -4.63
N LEU A 105 19.48 14.00 -4.09
CA LEU A 105 18.14 14.57 -4.25
C LEU A 105 17.92 15.06 -5.69
N ALA A 106 18.93 15.68 -6.30
CA ALA A 106 18.87 16.16 -7.69
C ALA A 106 18.70 15.00 -8.69
N ALA A 107 19.35 13.86 -8.42
CA ALA A 107 19.29 12.67 -9.27
C ALA A 107 17.99 11.86 -9.12
N ARG A 108 17.14 12.16 -8.14
CA ARG A 108 15.86 11.46 -7.91
C ARG A 108 14.72 12.27 -8.49
N THR A 109 13.98 11.71 -9.45
CA THR A 109 12.69 12.30 -9.87
C THR A 109 11.65 12.07 -8.77
N MET A 110 11.15 13.16 -8.21
CA MET A 110 9.99 13.13 -7.31
C MET A 110 8.81 13.76 -8.04
N VAL A 111 7.64 13.68 -7.43
CA VAL A 111 6.43 14.27 -7.95
C VAL A 111 5.87 15.11 -6.81
N ASP A 112 5.66 16.39 -7.08
CA ASP A 112 4.96 17.26 -6.14
C ASP A 112 3.45 17.17 -6.39
N MET A 113 2.67 17.34 -5.33
CA MET A 113 1.23 17.15 -5.35
C MET A 113 0.51 18.41 -4.88
N VAL A 114 -0.33 18.95 -5.77
CA VAL A 114 -1.29 20.01 -5.43
C VAL A 114 -2.65 19.38 -5.23
N VAL A 115 -3.15 19.43 -3.99
CA VAL A 115 -4.47 18.89 -3.63
C VAL A 115 -5.54 19.87 -4.13
N LEU A 116 -6.18 19.53 -5.25
CA LEU A 116 -7.25 20.35 -5.84
C LEU A 116 -8.54 20.18 -5.04
N HIS A 117 -8.91 18.94 -4.74
CA HIS A 117 -10.07 18.60 -3.92
C HIS A 117 -9.64 17.63 -2.80
N PRO A 118 -9.86 17.99 -1.52
CA PRO A 118 -9.38 17.21 -0.38
C PRO A 118 -10.17 15.90 -0.22
N ASN A 119 -9.52 14.92 0.38
CA ASN A 119 -10.17 13.69 0.82
C ASN A 119 -10.99 13.94 2.10
N ARG A 120 -12.32 13.72 2.06
CA ARG A 120 -13.21 13.94 3.21
C ARG A 120 -14.42 13.00 3.24
N PRO A 121 -14.95 12.64 4.43
CA PRO A 121 -16.15 11.82 4.56
C PRO A 121 -17.40 12.40 3.88
N ASP A 122 -17.59 13.72 3.94
CA ASP A 122 -18.73 14.43 3.33
C ASP A 122 -18.64 14.58 1.80
N THR A 123 -17.57 14.04 1.21
CA THR A 123 -17.33 13.97 -0.23
C THR A 123 -17.12 12.54 -0.73
N GLY A 124 -17.44 11.55 0.12
CA GLY A 124 -17.34 10.13 -0.19
C GLY A 124 -15.91 9.64 -0.19
N PHE A 125 -15.01 10.33 0.52
CA PHE A 125 -13.58 10.04 0.53
C PHE A 125 -12.89 10.15 -0.84
N VAL A 126 -13.49 10.92 -1.76
CA VAL A 126 -12.92 11.15 -3.09
C VAL A 126 -12.06 12.42 -3.08
N SER A 127 -10.82 12.29 -3.56
CA SER A 127 -9.89 13.40 -3.76
C SER A 127 -9.46 13.52 -5.22
N VAL A 128 -9.18 14.76 -5.62
CA VAL A 128 -8.63 15.08 -6.95
C VAL A 128 -7.31 15.82 -6.71
N ASN A 129 -6.24 15.28 -7.29
CA ASN A 129 -4.89 15.78 -7.08
C ASN A 129 -4.24 16.09 -8.43
N MET A 130 -3.49 17.19 -8.46
CA MET A 130 -2.60 17.55 -9.56
C MET A 130 -1.17 17.17 -9.19
N TYR A 131 -0.46 16.57 -10.13
CA TYR A 131 0.89 16.04 -9.98
C TYR A 131 1.81 16.78 -10.95
N VAL A 132 2.86 17.37 -10.42
CA VAL A 132 3.78 18.26 -11.16
C VAL A 132 5.23 17.87 -10.86
N ASP A 133 6.14 18.35 -11.70
CA ASP A 133 7.57 18.13 -11.50
C ASP A 133 8.06 18.87 -10.25
N ASP A 134 8.63 18.13 -9.29
CA ASP A 134 9.14 18.68 -8.03
C ASP A 134 10.31 19.65 -8.23
N LYS A 135 10.94 19.59 -9.41
CA LYS A 135 12.08 20.42 -9.80
C LYS A 135 11.71 21.44 -10.86
N GLY A 136 10.42 21.75 -11.05
CA GLY A 136 9.97 22.68 -12.10
C GLY A 136 10.73 24.01 -12.10
N ILE A 137 11.02 24.58 -10.94
CA ILE A 137 11.78 25.83 -10.83
C ILE A 137 13.26 25.62 -11.24
N ALA A 138 13.91 24.59 -10.69
CA ALA A 138 15.32 24.32 -10.98
C ALA A 138 15.56 23.91 -12.44
N LYS A 139 14.60 23.20 -13.04
CA LYS A 139 14.58 22.86 -14.47
C LYS A 139 14.18 24.04 -15.36
N GLU A 140 13.81 25.19 -14.77
CA GLU A 140 13.35 26.39 -15.48
C GLU A 140 12.18 26.07 -16.43
N LEU A 141 11.28 25.18 -16.01
CA LEU A 141 10.13 24.80 -16.82
C LEU A 141 9.22 26.01 -17.04
N PRO A 142 8.61 26.14 -18.24
CA PRO A 142 7.70 27.24 -18.53
C PRO A 142 6.49 27.19 -17.59
N MET A 143 5.97 28.37 -17.22
CA MET A 143 4.70 28.46 -16.51
C MET A 143 3.59 27.83 -17.37
N ASN A 144 2.80 26.94 -16.74
CA ASN A 144 1.64 26.33 -17.36
C ASN A 144 0.38 27.14 -16.99
N PRO A 145 -0.10 28.04 -17.88
CA PRO A 145 -1.20 28.92 -17.56
C PRO A 145 -2.51 28.16 -17.36
N ARG A 146 -2.71 27.03 -18.08
CA ARG A 146 -3.93 26.22 -17.99
C ARG A 146 -3.99 25.46 -16.67
N ALA A 147 -2.91 24.79 -16.27
CA ALA A 147 -2.83 24.11 -14.98
C ALA A 147 -2.94 25.11 -13.82
N SER A 148 -2.27 26.26 -13.91
CA SER A 148 -2.36 27.32 -12.91
C SER A 148 -3.79 27.87 -12.79
N ALA A 149 -4.52 28.02 -13.91
CA ALA A 149 -5.92 28.43 -13.89
C ALA A 149 -6.84 27.39 -13.24
N ILE A 150 -6.57 26.09 -13.42
CA ILE A 150 -7.30 25.01 -12.73
C ILE A 150 -7.08 25.09 -11.22
N VAL A 151 -5.83 25.27 -10.78
CA VAL A 151 -5.48 25.46 -9.36
C VAL A 151 -6.20 26.69 -8.79
N ALA A 152 -6.21 27.80 -9.53
CA ALA A 152 -6.93 29.02 -9.15
C ALA A 152 -8.44 28.82 -9.05
N ALA A 153 -9.05 28.08 -9.98
CA ALA A 153 -10.46 27.72 -9.93
C ALA A 153 -10.79 26.84 -8.69
N CYS A 154 -9.83 26.00 -8.27
CA CYS A 154 -9.88 25.26 -7.02
C CYS A 154 -9.46 26.08 -5.79
N GLY A 155 -9.36 27.40 -5.89
CA GLY A 155 -9.23 28.29 -4.74
C GLY A 155 -7.82 28.41 -4.16
N GLN A 156 -6.79 28.04 -4.93
CA GLN A 156 -5.38 28.10 -4.53
C GLN A 156 -4.61 29.07 -5.44
N SER A 157 -3.48 29.59 -4.97
CA SER A 157 -2.66 30.57 -5.71
C SER A 157 -1.35 30.00 -6.27
N THR A 158 -1.16 28.68 -6.20
CA THR A 158 0.07 28.01 -6.66
C THR A 158 0.24 28.15 -8.17
N GLN A 159 1.40 28.66 -8.59
CA GLN A 159 1.80 28.65 -10.00
C GLN A 159 2.36 27.28 -10.37
N VAL A 160 1.88 26.72 -11.47
CA VAL A 160 2.31 25.42 -11.97
C VAL A 160 3.36 25.61 -13.06
N LEU A 161 4.47 24.89 -12.95
CA LEU A 161 5.56 24.90 -13.92
C LEU A 161 5.62 23.54 -14.63
N GLY A 162 5.75 23.56 -15.96
CA GLY A 162 5.79 22.34 -16.77
C GLY A 162 4.45 21.62 -16.90
N ASP A 163 4.51 20.39 -17.42
CA ASP A 163 3.32 19.56 -17.60
C ASP A 163 2.72 19.16 -16.26
N ALA A 164 1.40 19.07 -16.22
CA ALA A 164 0.68 18.64 -15.03
C ALA A 164 -0.22 17.44 -15.36
N PHE A 165 -0.26 16.46 -14.45
CA PHE A 165 -1.20 15.34 -14.52
C PHE A 165 -2.27 15.49 -13.44
N ILE A 166 -3.51 15.18 -13.76
CA ILE A 166 -4.61 15.24 -12.80
C ILE A 166 -5.24 13.85 -12.69
N GLY A 167 -5.35 13.36 -11.46
CA GLY A 167 -5.93 12.06 -11.15
C GLY A 167 -6.92 12.15 -10.00
N LYS A 168 -7.79 11.13 -9.91
CA LYS A 168 -8.83 11.01 -8.89
C LYS A 168 -8.66 9.70 -8.13
N GLN A 169 -8.91 9.72 -6.83
CA GLN A 169 -8.80 8.53 -5.98
C GLN A 169 -9.84 8.57 -4.86
N PHE A 170 -10.27 7.38 -4.45
CA PHE A 170 -10.97 7.13 -3.21
C PHE A 170 -9.97 6.62 -2.17
N ASP A 171 -10.04 7.15 -0.96
CA ASP A 171 -9.16 6.77 0.16
C ASP A 171 -9.89 7.00 1.49
N ASP A 172 -10.48 5.98 2.10
CA ASP A 172 -11.14 6.10 3.42
C ASP A 172 -10.26 5.62 4.58
N GLU A 173 -8.92 5.69 4.42
CA GLU A 173 -7.89 5.13 5.32
C GLU A 173 -7.83 3.59 5.34
N ASP A 174 -8.98 2.92 5.27
CA ASP A 174 -9.12 1.47 5.23
C ASP A 174 -9.12 0.89 3.79
N GLY A 175 -9.39 1.75 2.81
CA GLY A 175 -9.74 1.41 1.43
C GLY A 175 -9.13 2.39 0.43
N PHE A 176 -8.26 1.94 -0.46
CA PHE A 176 -7.72 2.77 -1.54
C PHE A 176 -8.13 2.27 -2.94
N TYR A 177 -8.75 3.14 -3.74
CA TYR A 177 -9.17 2.85 -5.11
C TYR A 177 -8.87 4.00 -6.06
N ARG A 178 -8.29 3.72 -7.24
CA ARG A 178 -8.14 4.75 -8.27
C ARG A 178 -9.39 4.89 -9.11
N LEU A 179 -9.83 6.12 -9.28
CA LEU A 179 -11.00 6.47 -10.07
C LEU A 179 -10.56 7.05 -11.40
N ASP A 180 -11.30 6.74 -12.46
CA ASP A 180 -11.10 7.36 -13.76
C ASP A 180 -11.42 8.86 -13.68
N PHE A 181 -10.53 9.68 -14.25
CA PHE A 181 -10.67 11.11 -14.36
C PHE A 181 -10.52 11.52 -15.83
N PHE A 182 -11.60 12.04 -16.39
CA PHE A 182 -11.73 12.31 -17.82
C PHE A 182 -11.54 13.80 -18.13
N ALA A 183 -11.28 14.14 -19.39
CA ALA A 183 -11.13 15.55 -19.79
C ALA A 183 -12.40 16.37 -19.52
N LYS A 184 -13.58 15.76 -19.64
CA LYS A 184 -14.88 16.38 -19.31
C LYS A 184 -15.03 16.75 -17.84
N ASP A 185 -14.23 16.15 -16.94
CA ASP A 185 -14.27 16.43 -15.51
C ASP A 185 -13.50 17.73 -15.17
N LEU A 186 -12.76 18.30 -16.13
CA LEU A 186 -12.06 19.58 -16.05
C LEU A 186 -12.87 20.75 -16.63
N ASP A 187 -14.07 20.94 -16.10
CA ASP A 187 -14.89 22.11 -16.37
C ASP A 187 -15.11 22.89 -15.07
N THR A 188 -14.62 24.14 -15.04
CA THR A 188 -14.70 25.05 -13.88
C THR A 188 -16.14 25.34 -13.42
N SER A 189 -17.13 25.08 -14.27
CA SER A 189 -18.54 25.21 -13.94
C SER A 189 -19.08 24.04 -13.10
N LEU A 190 -18.36 22.90 -13.05
CA LEU A 190 -18.79 21.70 -12.37
C LEU A 190 -18.89 21.90 -10.85
N PRO A 191 -19.86 21.23 -10.19
CA PRO A 191 -20.11 21.42 -8.78
C PRO A 191 -18.90 21.09 -7.87
N TRP A 192 -18.09 20.10 -8.26
CA TRP A 192 -16.93 19.69 -7.47
C TRP A 192 -15.82 20.76 -7.46
N MET A 193 -15.55 21.43 -8.58
CA MET A 193 -14.54 22.50 -8.66
C MET A 193 -14.98 23.73 -7.87
N LYS A 194 -16.26 24.11 -7.96
CA LYS A 194 -16.83 25.20 -7.15
C LYS A 194 -16.74 24.90 -5.66
N PHE A 195 -17.01 23.66 -5.27
CA PHE A 195 -16.88 23.21 -3.89
C PHE A 195 -15.42 23.25 -3.42
N ALA A 196 -14.49 22.68 -4.19
CA ALA A 196 -13.05 22.74 -3.93
C ALA A 196 -12.56 24.18 -3.77
N GLY A 197 -12.96 25.08 -4.69
CA GLY A 197 -12.65 26.51 -4.62
C GLY A 197 -13.09 27.16 -3.32
N ALA A 198 -14.36 27.00 -2.96
CA ALA A 198 -14.90 27.55 -1.71
C ALA A 198 -14.22 26.94 -0.47
N TYR A 199 -13.89 25.65 -0.50
CA TYR A 199 -13.23 24.96 0.59
C TYR A 199 -11.79 25.44 0.77
N ASN A 200 -10.97 25.40 -0.27
CA ASN A 200 -9.56 25.73 -0.20
C ASN A 200 -9.35 27.22 0.14
N GLN A 201 -10.19 28.12 -0.36
CA GLN A 201 -10.15 29.53 0.02
C GLN A 201 -10.43 29.75 1.52
N ARG A 202 -11.41 29.04 2.10
CA ARG A 202 -11.71 29.13 3.54
C ARG A 202 -10.62 28.53 4.41
N ASN A 203 -9.91 27.54 3.89
CA ASN A 203 -8.84 26.84 4.60
C ASN A 203 -7.45 27.33 4.16
N ALA A 204 -7.36 28.49 3.50
CA ALA A 204 -6.11 29.11 3.12
C ALA A 204 -5.30 29.42 4.39
N GLY A 205 -4.21 28.66 4.60
CA GLY A 205 -3.38 28.73 5.81
C GLY A 205 -3.54 27.57 6.80
N GLN A 206 -4.55 26.69 6.64
CA GLN A 206 -4.71 25.46 7.43
C GLN A 206 -4.37 24.17 6.66
N GLN A 207 -4.19 24.27 5.34
CA GLN A 207 -3.61 23.19 4.54
C GLN A 207 -2.20 22.90 5.09
N HIS A 208 -2.06 21.76 5.78
CA HIS A 208 -0.78 21.29 6.27
C HIS A 208 0.10 20.95 5.06
N GLN A 209 0.94 21.90 4.65
CA GLN A 209 2.25 21.50 4.17
C GLN A 209 2.85 20.60 5.25
N PRO A 210 3.43 19.43 4.91
CA PRO A 210 4.12 18.63 5.90
C PRO A 210 5.10 19.55 6.60
N SER A 211 4.97 19.66 7.92
CA SER A 211 5.78 20.57 8.72
C SER A 211 7.26 20.29 8.46
N ALA A 212 8.13 21.28 8.65
CA ALA A 212 9.57 21.06 8.53
C ALA A 212 10.06 19.86 9.38
N ALA A 213 9.36 19.53 10.47
CA ALA A 213 9.60 18.33 11.27
C ALA A 213 9.16 17.03 10.58
N GLN A 214 8.02 17.03 9.86
CA GLN A 214 7.56 15.89 9.06
C GLN A 214 8.44 15.69 7.82
N LEU A 215 8.85 16.76 7.14
CA LEU A 215 9.82 16.70 6.05
C LEU A 215 11.21 16.27 6.54
N LYS A 216 11.65 16.72 7.72
CA LYS A 216 12.91 16.30 8.35
C LYS A 216 12.85 14.85 8.81
N GLN A 217 11.73 14.35 9.33
CA GLN A 217 11.55 12.93 9.64
C GLN A 217 11.53 12.07 8.37
N LEU A 218 10.91 12.54 7.29
CA LEU A 218 10.92 11.86 5.99
C LEU A 218 12.34 11.83 5.40
N ALA A 219 13.04 12.98 5.42
CA ALA A 219 14.42 13.12 4.97
C ALA A 219 15.41 12.31 5.82
N GLN A 220 15.24 12.27 7.15
CA GLN A 220 16.05 11.45 8.06
C GLN A 220 15.81 9.95 7.87
N LYS A 221 14.56 9.53 7.64
CA LYS A 221 14.24 8.15 7.24
C LYS A 221 14.84 7.79 5.87
N MET A 222 14.97 8.77 4.98
CA MET A 222 15.53 8.61 3.63
C MET A 222 17.07 8.80 3.55
N SER A 223 17.70 9.43 4.55
CA SER A 223 19.15 9.66 4.65
C SER A 223 19.88 8.62 5.51
N ALA A 224 19.16 7.76 6.23
CA ALA A 224 19.75 6.79 7.17
C ALA A 224 20.51 5.62 6.50
N LYS A 225 20.49 5.51 5.17
CA LYS A 225 21.37 4.57 4.43
C LYS A 225 21.89 5.20 3.14
N PRO A 226 23.17 5.00 2.79
CA PRO A 226 23.72 5.40 1.50
C PRO A 226 22.91 4.79 0.34
N PRO A 227 23.00 5.35 -0.88
CA PRO A 227 22.28 4.79 -2.02
C PRO A 227 22.64 3.31 -2.16
N PRO A 228 21.66 2.40 -2.31
CA PRO A 228 21.99 1.01 -2.56
C PRO A 228 22.86 0.95 -3.81
N THR A 229 24.04 0.35 -3.68
CA THR A 229 24.93 0.00 -4.79
C THR A 229 24.14 -0.74 -5.88
N ALA A 230 24.66 -0.85 -7.11
CA ALA A 230 23.99 -1.64 -8.14
C ALA A 230 23.69 -3.08 -7.66
N ALA A 231 24.57 -3.64 -6.82
CA ALA A 231 24.37 -4.92 -6.15
C ALA A 231 23.26 -4.89 -5.09
N GLU A 232 23.16 -3.84 -4.27
CA GLU A 232 22.07 -3.70 -3.29
C GLU A 232 20.73 -3.28 -3.92
N LYS A 233 20.74 -2.59 -5.07
CA LYS A 233 19.55 -2.33 -5.91
C LYS A 233 19.08 -3.62 -6.56
N ALA A 234 20.00 -4.42 -7.08
CA ALA A 234 19.70 -5.76 -7.56
C ALA A 234 19.22 -6.67 -6.42
N ALA A 235 19.80 -6.58 -5.22
CA ALA A 235 19.38 -7.35 -4.05
C ALA A 235 18.01 -6.90 -3.52
N LYS A 236 17.73 -5.59 -3.41
CA LYS A 236 16.41 -5.06 -3.02
C LYS A 236 15.36 -5.27 -4.09
N HIS A 237 15.69 -5.14 -5.37
CA HIS A 237 14.81 -5.48 -6.47
C HIS A 237 14.52 -6.98 -6.45
N LYS A 238 15.54 -7.82 -6.27
CA LYS A 238 15.40 -9.26 -6.09
C LYS A 238 14.59 -9.59 -4.84
N GLU A 239 14.78 -8.92 -3.71
CA GLU A 239 14.02 -9.09 -2.46
C GLU A 239 12.55 -8.65 -2.64
N HIS A 240 12.29 -7.53 -3.32
CA HIS A 240 10.94 -7.08 -3.68
C HIS A 240 10.25 -8.02 -4.68
N VAL A 241 10.97 -8.51 -5.68
CA VAL A 241 10.49 -9.49 -6.66
C VAL A 241 10.23 -10.83 -5.96
N THR A 242 11.11 -11.24 -5.05
CA THR A 242 11.00 -12.47 -4.25
C THR A 242 9.80 -12.36 -3.30
N SER A 243 9.58 -11.21 -2.68
CA SER A 243 8.41 -10.91 -1.82
C SER A 243 7.11 -10.86 -2.62
N ARG A 244 7.11 -10.26 -3.82
CA ARG A 244 5.96 -10.25 -4.75
C ARG A 244 5.62 -11.67 -5.22
N ASN A 245 6.63 -12.46 -5.57
CA ASN A 245 6.45 -13.84 -6.01
C ASN A 245 5.96 -14.73 -4.88
N ALA A 246 6.41 -14.50 -3.63
CA ALA A 246 5.88 -15.18 -2.45
C ALA A 246 4.37 -14.91 -2.30
N ILE A 247 3.92 -13.65 -2.41
CA ILE A 247 2.49 -13.32 -2.32
C ILE A 247 1.67 -14.02 -3.42
N VAL A 248 2.17 -14.01 -4.66
CA VAL A 248 1.49 -14.69 -5.80
C VAL A 248 1.37 -16.19 -5.56
N LEU A 249 2.42 -16.83 -5.03
CA LEU A 249 2.40 -18.27 -4.72
C LEU A 249 1.48 -18.60 -3.54
N LYS A 250 1.44 -17.75 -2.50
CA LYS A 250 0.44 -17.87 -1.42
C LYS A 250 -0.98 -17.91 -2.00
N GLU A 251 -1.31 -16.98 -2.90
CA GLU A 251 -2.65 -16.94 -3.51
C GLU A 251 -2.92 -18.10 -4.48
N LYS A 252 -1.89 -18.58 -5.19
CA LYS A 252 -1.99 -19.83 -5.97
C LYS A 252 -2.32 -21.01 -5.04
N GLY A 253 -1.62 -21.13 -3.91
CA GLY A 253 -1.89 -22.15 -2.89
C GLY A 253 -3.32 -22.07 -2.35
N ASN A 254 -3.81 -20.87 -2.04
CA ASN A 254 -5.19 -20.66 -1.59
C ASN A 254 -6.23 -21.18 -2.60
N ARG A 255 -6.03 -20.87 -3.88
CA ARG A 255 -6.92 -21.36 -4.96
C ARG A 255 -6.87 -22.88 -5.12
N LEU A 256 -5.67 -23.48 -5.05
CA LEU A 256 -5.50 -24.93 -5.15
C LEU A 256 -6.14 -25.65 -3.96
N PHE A 257 -5.97 -25.11 -2.75
CA PHE A 257 -6.57 -25.65 -1.54
C PHE A 257 -8.11 -25.62 -1.61
N ALA A 258 -8.67 -24.49 -2.04
CA ALA A 258 -10.11 -24.35 -2.25
C ALA A 258 -10.65 -25.32 -3.33
N ALA A 259 -9.85 -25.61 -4.36
CA ALA A 259 -10.16 -26.59 -5.40
C ALA A 259 -9.93 -28.05 -4.97
N GLY A 260 -9.58 -28.32 -3.69
CA GLY A 260 -9.32 -29.66 -3.19
C GLY A 260 -7.98 -30.28 -3.63
N LYS A 261 -7.14 -29.52 -4.35
CA LYS A 261 -5.81 -29.92 -4.82
C LYS A 261 -4.78 -29.72 -3.72
N VAL A 262 -4.91 -30.50 -2.65
CA VAL A 262 -4.16 -30.34 -1.39
C VAL A 262 -2.64 -30.52 -1.57
N PRO A 263 -2.13 -31.53 -2.32
CA PRO A 263 -0.69 -31.66 -2.57
C PRO A 263 -0.08 -30.44 -3.28
N GLU A 264 -0.73 -29.96 -4.33
CA GLU A 264 -0.25 -28.82 -5.12
C GLU A 264 -0.34 -27.51 -4.33
N ALA A 265 -1.35 -27.38 -3.46
CA ALA A 265 -1.44 -26.26 -2.54
C ALA A 265 -0.27 -26.25 -1.54
N LEU A 266 0.06 -27.41 -0.97
CA LEU A 266 1.18 -27.56 -0.03
C LEU A 266 2.52 -27.19 -0.67
N GLU A 267 2.74 -27.62 -1.92
CA GLU A 267 3.92 -27.24 -2.70
C GLU A 267 3.98 -25.71 -2.92
N ALA A 268 2.90 -25.11 -3.40
CA ALA A 268 2.83 -23.67 -3.65
C ALA A 268 3.10 -22.84 -2.38
N TYR A 269 2.58 -23.24 -1.22
CA TYR A 269 2.88 -22.59 0.05
C TYR A 269 4.34 -22.79 0.49
N GLY A 270 4.94 -23.94 0.16
CA GLY A 270 6.35 -24.22 0.47
C GLY A 270 7.31 -23.38 -0.34
N GLU A 271 7.06 -23.27 -1.64
CA GLU A 271 7.79 -22.36 -2.51
C GLU A 271 7.61 -20.91 -2.05
N SER A 272 6.40 -20.52 -1.65
CA SER A 272 6.14 -19.20 -1.10
C SER A 272 6.91 -18.91 0.20
N LEU A 273 7.07 -19.88 1.11
CA LEU A 273 7.87 -19.70 2.32
C LEU A 273 9.36 -19.53 2.01
N LYS A 274 9.89 -20.33 1.09
CA LYS A 274 11.29 -20.19 0.62
C LYS A 274 11.54 -18.81 0.04
N LEU A 275 10.61 -18.29 -0.75
CA LEU A 275 10.67 -16.93 -1.29
C LEU A 275 10.44 -15.86 -0.20
N ALA A 276 9.71 -16.15 0.86
CA ALA A 276 9.61 -15.25 2.02
C ALA A 276 10.85 -15.29 2.93
N GLY A 277 11.89 -16.05 2.56
CA GLY A 277 13.13 -16.19 3.32
C GLY A 277 13.08 -17.20 4.46
N VAL A 278 11.99 -17.97 4.58
CA VAL A 278 11.84 -19.01 5.60
C VAL A 278 12.34 -20.32 5.03
N THR A 279 13.54 -20.74 5.45
CA THR A 279 14.19 -21.98 5.01
C THR A 279 14.17 -23.08 6.07
N ASP A 280 14.02 -22.71 7.34
CA ASP A 280 13.90 -23.62 8.47
C ASP A 280 12.71 -23.21 9.35
N ILE A 281 11.92 -24.20 9.77
CA ILE A 281 10.76 -24.04 10.66
C ILE A 281 10.90 -24.90 11.92
N SER A 282 12.05 -25.53 12.12
CA SER A 282 12.35 -26.38 13.27
C SER A 282 12.17 -25.63 14.59
N ALA A 283 12.04 -26.38 15.69
CA ALA A 283 11.90 -25.80 17.02
C ALA A 283 13.05 -24.85 17.39
N SER A 284 14.25 -25.06 16.84
CA SER A 284 15.43 -24.20 17.03
C SER A 284 15.47 -22.94 16.14
N ALA A 285 14.61 -22.85 15.12
CA ALA A 285 14.62 -21.73 14.18
C ALA A 285 14.14 -20.43 14.85
N ASP A 286 14.91 -19.35 14.70
CA ASP A 286 14.48 -18.00 15.09
C ASP A 286 13.49 -17.45 14.06
N LEU A 287 12.21 -17.65 14.36
CA LEU A 287 11.10 -17.19 13.54
C LEU A 287 10.55 -15.82 13.98
N ALA A 288 11.06 -15.23 15.07
CA ALA A 288 10.60 -13.93 15.56
C ALA A 288 10.93 -12.80 14.57
N GLY A 289 12.02 -12.94 13.80
CA GLY A 289 12.38 -12.02 12.73
C GLY A 289 11.33 -11.87 11.61
N PHE A 290 10.40 -12.82 11.49
CA PHE A 290 9.30 -12.77 10.52
C PHE A 290 8.00 -12.20 11.12
N ALA A 291 8.00 -11.72 12.36
CA ALA A 291 6.80 -11.17 12.99
C ALA A 291 6.15 -10.07 12.15
N GLU A 292 6.93 -9.15 11.58
CA GLU A 292 6.43 -8.07 10.72
C GLU A 292 6.05 -8.51 9.30
N SER A 293 6.32 -9.77 8.93
CA SER A 293 5.92 -10.30 7.64
C SER A 293 4.39 -10.43 7.54
N PRO A 294 3.76 -9.86 6.49
CA PRO A 294 2.31 -9.92 6.33
C PRO A 294 1.80 -11.31 5.92
N ILE A 295 2.67 -12.23 5.49
CA ILE A 295 2.25 -13.51 4.88
C ILE A 295 2.80 -14.77 5.55
N VAL A 296 3.92 -14.70 6.30
CA VAL A 296 4.60 -15.91 6.81
C VAL A 296 3.73 -16.72 7.77
N HIS A 297 3.07 -16.05 8.72
CA HIS A 297 2.16 -16.71 9.67
C HIS A 297 0.98 -17.39 8.93
N ALA A 298 0.41 -16.75 7.92
CA ALA A 298 -0.67 -17.33 7.11
C ALA A 298 -0.21 -18.53 6.29
N LEU A 299 1.00 -18.48 5.70
CA LEU A 299 1.60 -19.59 4.98
C LEU A 299 1.81 -20.83 5.87
N LEU A 300 2.38 -20.64 7.06
CA LEU A 300 2.58 -21.71 8.03
C LEU A 300 1.24 -22.32 8.49
N SER A 301 0.23 -21.48 8.78
CA SER A 301 -1.11 -21.94 9.13
C SER A 301 -1.78 -22.73 8.00
N ASN A 302 -1.64 -22.27 6.75
CA ASN A 302 -2.24 -22.95 5.59
C ASN A 302 -1.51 -24.25 5.23
N ARG A 303 -0.19 -24.30 5.39
CA ARG A 303 0.58 -25.55 5.28
C ARG A 303 0.18 -26.56 6.33
N SER A 304 0.02 -26.12 7.58
CA SER A 304 -0.49 -26.96 8.67
C SER A 304 -1.83 -27.59 8.30
N ALA A 305 -2.77 -26.80 7.75
CA ALA A 305 -4.06 -27.31 7.28
C ALA A 305 -3.95 -28.31 6.12
N CYS A 306 -3.03 -28.09 5.17
CA CYS A 306 -2.78 -29.04 4.06
C CYS A 306 -2.22 -30.37 4.57
N LEU A 307 -1.23 -30.31 5.45
CA LEU A 307 -0.58 -31.48 6.04
C LEU A 307 -1.55 -32.29 6.89
N HIS A 308 -2.39 -31.61 7.66
CA HIS A 308 -3.48 -32.23 8.41
C HIS A 308 -4.44 -32.99 7.49
N LYS A 309 -4.88 -32.37 6.38
CA LYS A 309 -5.72 -33.03 5.37
C LYS A 309 -5.05 -34.23 4.69
N GLN A 310 -3.72 -34.28 4.67
CA GLN A 310 -2.96 -35.43 4.15
C GLN A 310 -2.69 -36.50 5.22
N GLY A 311 -3.16 -36.33 6.46
CA GLY A 311 -2.89 -37.26 7.56
C GLY A 311 -1.49 -37.12 8.18
N LYS A 312 -0.73 -36.08 7.80
CA LYS A 312 0.64 -35.82 8.28
C LYS A 312 0.62 -34.92 9.50
N TYR A 313 0.16 -35.46 10.62
CA TYR A 313 -0.20 -34.65 11.78
C TYR A 313 1.01 -34.08 12.53
N GLU A 314 2.15 -34.77 12.58
CA GLU A 314 3.39 -34.26 13.17
C GLU A 314 3.95 -33.06 12.39
N GLU A 315 3.99 -33.15 11.05
CA GLU A 315 4.41 -32.03 10.19
C GLU A 315 3.43 -30.86 10.31
N ALA A 316 2.12 -31.15 10.42
CA ALA A 316 1.09 -30.13 10.63
C ALA A 316 1.28 -29.39 11.97
N LEU A 317 1.64 -30.13 13.03
CA LEU A 317 1.93 -29.59 14.35
C LEU A 317 3.15 -28.67 14.32
N GLU A 318 4.24 -29.11 13.68
CA GLU A 318 5.46 -28.30 13.54
C GLU A 318 5.18 -26.96 12.84
N ASN A 319 4.39 -26.97 11.75
CA ASN A 319 3.99 -25.75 11.05
C ASN A 319 3.08 -24.85 11.90
N ALA A 320 2.17 -25.43 12.70
CA ALA A 320 1.32 -24.65 13.59
C ALA A 320 2.12 -23.98 14.72
N GLN A 321 3.08 -24.68 15.31
CA GLN A 321 3.96 -24.14 16.34
C GLN A 321 4.90 -23.08 15.77
N ALA A 322 5.44 -23.29 14.56
CA ALA A 322 6.20 -22.29 13.83
C ALA A 322 5.35 -21.02 13.62
N CYS A 323 4.09 -21.17 13.23
CA CYS A 323 3.16 -20.05 13.09
C CYS A 323 2.98 -19.29 14.42
N ALA A 324 2.85 -20.00 15.55
CA ALA A 324 2.73 -19.40 16.87
C ALA A 324 4.01 -18.67 17.32
N ARG A 325 5.21 -19.12 16.88
CA ARG A 325 6.46 -18.39 17.11
C ARG A 325 6.55 -17.10 16.28
N VAL A 326 6.02 -17.08 15.06
CA VAL A 326 5.97 -15.88 14.20
C VAL A 326 4.94 -14.86 14.72
N ARG A 327 3.73 -15.30 15.09
CA ARG A 327 2.67 -14.42 15.63
C ARG A 327 2.09 -15.02 16.93
N PRO A 328 2.73 -14.78 18.10
CA PRO A 328 2.29 -15.34 19.38
C PRO A 328 0.93 -14.86 19.88
N LYS A 329 0.40 -13.77 19.32
CA LYS A 329 -0.91 -13.21 19.67
C LYS A 329 -2.00 -13.55 18.66
N TRP A 330 -1.78 -14.55 17.79
CA TRP A 330 -2.74 -14.93 16.77
C TRP A 330 -3.47 -16.23 17.13
N PRO A 331 -4.75 -16.17 17.56
CA PRO A 331 -5.47 -17.34 18.08
C PRO A 331 -5.54 -18.52 17.11
N LYS A 332 -5.60 -18.23 15.81
CA LYS A 332 -5.69 -19.25 14.76
C LYS A 332 -4.46 -20.19 14.71
N ALA A 333 -3.28 -19.71 15.11
CA ALA A 333 -2.07 -20.54 15.17
C ALA A 333 -2.25 -21.68 16.19
N TYR A 334 -2.70 -21.33 17.40
CA TYR A 334 -3.01 -22.28 18.46
C TYR A 334 -4.22 -23.17 18.12
N GLY A 335 -5.17 -22.63 17.36
CA GLY A 335 -6.21 -23.41 16.71
C GLY A 335 -5.67 -24.54 15.82
N ARG A 336 -4.70 -24.26 14.96
CA ARG A 336 -4.06 -25.30 14.11
C ARG A 336 -3.25 -26.30 14.94
N GLU A 337 -2.57 -25.82 15.97
CA GLU A 337 -1.79 -26.66 16.88
C GLU A 337 -2.70 -27.67 17.59
N ALA A 338 -3.83 -27.22 18.15
CA ALA A 338 -4.81 -28.09 18.76
C ALA A 338 -5.43 -29.11 17.78
N GLU A 339 -5.68 -28.71 16.53
CA GLU A 339 -6.21 -29.59 15.49
C GLU A 339 -5.26 -30.75 15.19
N ALA A 340 -3.97 -30.45 15.05
CA ALA A 340 -2.92 -31.45 14.86
C ALA A 340 -2.74 -32.35 16.09
N LEU A 341 -2.65 -31.77 17.30
CA LEU A 341 -2.51 -32.52 18.55
C LEU A 341 -3.68 -33.47 18.82
N THR A 342 -4.91 -33.04 18.52
CA THR A 342 -6.11 -33.88 18.63
C THR A 342 -6.00 -35.11 17.73
N SER A 343 -5.51 -34.92 16.50
CA SER A 343 -5.36 -36.01 15.52
C SER A 343 -4.21 -36.96 15.87
N LEU A 344 -3.28 -36.52 16.71
CA LEU A 344 -2.21 -37.32 17.30
C LEU A 344 -2.61 -38.01 18.61
N GLY A 345 -3.84 -37.80 19.12
CA GLY A 345 -4.29 -38.32 20.41
C GLY A 345 -3.68 -37.61 21.63
N ARG A 346 -3.00 -36.46 21.43
CA ARG A 346 -2.34 -35.68 22.49
C ARG A 346 -3.32 -34.66 23.09
N PHE A 347 -4.39 -35.16 23.72
CA PHE A 347 -5.55 -34.36 24.08
C PHE A 347 -5.27 -33.28 25.12
N GLU A 348 -4.45 -33.54 26.14
CA GLU A 348 -4.10 -32.54 27.16
C GLU A 348 -3.33 -31.35 26.58
N GLU A 349 -2.42 -31.62 25.64
CA GLU A 349 -1.71 -30.54 24.94
C GLU A 349 -2.65 -29.78 24.00
N ALA A 350 -3.60 -30.48 23.35
CA ALA A 350 -4.63 -29.84 22.55
C ALA A 350 -5.53 -28.91 23.37
N ARG A 351 -5.88 -29.30 24.61
CA ARG A 351 -6.60 -28.43 25.56
C ARG A 351 -5.77 -27.18 25.87
N GLY A 352 -4.49 -27.35 26.19
CA GLY A 352 -3.58 -26.23 26.46
C GLY A 352 -3.53 -25.22 25.30
N ALA A 353 -3.43 -25.71 24.07
CA ALA A 353 -3.45 -24.87 22.88
C ALA A 353 -4.80 -24.14 22.67
N LEU A 354 -5.94 -24.82 22.86
CA LEU A 354 -7.26 -24.18 22.75
C LEU A 354 -7.50 -23.13 23.84
N THR A 355 -7.11 -23.43 25.09
CA THR A 355 -7.17 -22.44 26.20
C THR A 355 -6.35 -21.21 25.86
N LYS A 356 -5.13 -21.38 25.34
CA LYS A 356 -4.30 -20.26 24.90
C LYS A 356 -4.92 -19.47 23.74
N ALA A 357 -5.57 -20.14 22.79
CA ALA A 357 -6.31 -19.47 21.72
C ALA A 357 -7.45 -18.61 22.29
N LEU A 358 -8.19 -19.16 23.26
CA LEU A 358 -9.30 -18.49 23.94
C LEU A 358 -8.79 -17.29 24.75
N ASP A 359 -7.69 -17.38 25.50
CA ASP A 359 -7.15 -16.28 26.30
C ASP A 359 -6.73 -15.06 25.46
N LEU A 360 -6.45 -15.27 24.17
CA LEU A 360 -6.11 -14.21 23.22
C LEU A 360 -7.33 -13.54 22.59
N ILE A 361 -8.54 -14.07 22.81
CA ILE A 361 -9.80 -13.57 22.24
C ILE A 361 -10.65 -12.98 23.37
N LYS A 362 -11.20 -11.78 23.14
CA LYS A 362 -12.10 -11.15 24.11
C LYS A 362 -13.32 -12.05 24.38
N PRO A 363 -13.80 -12.14 25.64
CA PRO A 363 -14.92 -13.03 25.98
C PRO A 363 -16.18 -12.82 25.14
N GLU A 364 -16.43 -11.60 24.67
CA GLU A 364 -17.63 -11.20 23.92
C GLU A 364 -17.49 -11.42 22.40
N ASP A 365 -16.28 -11.76 21.92
CA ASP A 365 -16.03 -11.94 20.50
C ASP A 365 -16.62 -13.28 20.02
N PRO A 366 -17.50 -13.28 19.00
CA PRO A 366 -18.12 -14.50 18.49
C PRO A 366 -17.11 -15.52 17.96
N ALA A 367 -15.90 -15.12 17.58
CA ALA A 367 -14.83 -16.03 17.16
C ALA A 367 -14.40 -17.00 18.27
N ARG A 368 -14.68 -16.69 19.53
CA ARG A 368 -14.40 -17.55 20.69
C ARG A 368 -15.20 -18.86 20.67
N ALA A 369 -16.41 -18.84 20.10
CA ALA A 369 -17.34 -19.97 20.12
C ALA A 369 -16.77 -21.22 19.41
N GLU A 370 -16.03 -21.03 18.31
CA GLU A 370 -15.42 -22.14 17.58
C GLU A 370 -14.38 -22.88 18.44
N PHE A 371 -13.49 -22.13 19.11
CA PHE A 371 -12.45 -22.72 19.96
C PHE A 371 -13.04 -23.38 21.20
N GLN A 372 -14.07 -22.77 21.81
CA GLN A 372 -14.78 -23.37 22.95
C GLN A 372 -15.45 -24.69 22.56
N THR A 373 -16.17 -24.71 21.44
CA THR A 373 -16.82 -25.93 20.94
C THR A 373 -15.81 -27.06 20.70
N ARG A 374 -14.62 -26.73 20.20
CA ARG A 374 -13.56 -27.70 19.98
C ARG A 374 -12.95 -28.21 21.29
N LEU A 375 -12.83 -27.34 22.30
CA LEU A 375 -12.31 -27.68 23.62
C LEU A 375 -13.25 -28.65 24.35
N ASP A 376 -14.55 -28.37 24.29
CA ASP A 376 -15.60 -29.18 24.93
C ASP A 376 -15.71 -30.58 24.32
N LYS A 377 -15.30 -30.75 23.06
CA LYS A 377 -15.32 -32.03 22.33
C LYS A 377 -14.09 -32.91 22.59
N LEU A 378 -13.08 -32.42 23.31
CA LEU A 378 -11.88 -33.22 23.59
C LEU A 378 -12.14 -34.30 24.66
N PRO A 379 -11.73 -35.55 24.45
CA PRO A 379 -11.91 -36.66 25.42
C PRO A 379 -11.23 -36.36 26.74
N THR A 380 -11.95 -36.48 27.85
CA THR A 380 -11.40 -36.26 29.19
C THR A 380 -10.54 -37.45 29.60
N SER A 381 -9.68 -37.30 30.61
CA SER A 381 -8.86 -38.39 31.14
C SER A 381 -9.66 -39.58 31.72
N GLN A 382 -10.98 -39.58 31.58
CA GLN A 382 -11.92 -40.63 31.97
C GLN A 382 -12.55 -41.37 30.78
N ASP A 383 -12.31 -40.90 29.55
CA ASP A 383 -12.75 -41.51 28.28
C ASP A 383 -11.60 -42.30 27.62
#